data_AF-A0A183GNF3-F1
#
_entry.id   AF-A0A183GNF3-F1
#
_cell.length_a   1.000
_cell.length_b   1.000
_cell.length_c   1.000
_cell.angle_alpha   90.00
_cell.angle_beta   90.00
_cell.angle_gamma   90.00
#
_symmetry.space_group_name_H-M   'P 1'
#
loop_
_entity.id
_entity.type
_entity.pdbx_description
1 polymer ?
#
loop_
_entity_poly.entity_id
_entity_poly.type
_entity_poly.pdbx_seq_one_letter_code
_entity_poly.pdbx_strand_id
1 'polypeptide(L)'
;LSHESFDTGSPGTYHGRLILLNTLENFKGMDRKALLSDEAEKVSPFVEDGRLMRYFNETKAFAFLLDSSGKCVPLHSLQSVTDPSNVKVVFVDPSPVADCAGWPLRNLVAAVAYLKTSWTWCSFVALKGGSDLKEYKISWKQTEINRVPASVGWERNHQGKMVPQFADLRKQFDPKKLMEQSVGLNLSLIKWRLVPDMNLERYTSLKVGAEFSPY
;
A
#
# COMPACT_ATOMS: atom_id res chain seq x y z
N LEU A 1 6.96 -1.19 4.39
CA LEU A 1 7.79 -2.37 4.08
C LEU A 1 9.07 -2.26 4.89
N SER A 2 9.35 -3.29 5.68
CA SER A 2 10.49 -3.45 6.58
C SER A 2 11.05 -4.87 6.41
N HIS A 3 12.01 -5.28 7.23
CA HIS A 3 12.46 -6.68 7.25
C HIS A 3 11.33 -7.62 7.72
N GLU A 4 10.50 -7.18 8.68
CA GLU A 4 9.33 -7.91 9.18
C GLU A 4 8.27 -8.15 8.09
N SER A 5 8.34 -7.43 6.96
CA SER A 5 7.43 -7.65 5.81
C SER A 5 7.72 -8.95 5.04
N PHE A 6 8.74 -9.71 5.43
CA PHE A 6 8.99 -11.08 4.97
C PHE A 6 8.57 -12.16 5.98
N ASP A 7 8.19 -11.79 7.20
CA ASP A 7 7.77 -12.73 8.24
C ASP A 7 6.29 -13.13 8.05
N THR A 8 6.03 -14.43 7.99
CA THR A 8 4.71 -14.99 7.69
C THR A 8 3.78 -15.13 8.90
N GLY A 9 4.23 -14.75 10.11
CA GLY A 9 3.58 -15.08 11.38
C GLY A 9 2.60 -14.06 11.96
N SER A 10 2.52 -12.84 11.42
CA SER A 10 1.80 -11.74 12.06
C SER A 10 0.31 -11.66 11.64
N PRO A 11 -0.66 -11.89 12.55
CA PRO A 11 -2.08 -11.82 12.21
C PRO A 11 -2.53 -10.37 11.92
N GLY A 12 -3.36 -10.19 10.88
CA GLY A 12 -3.77 -8.85 10.42
C GLY A 12 -2.87 -8.25 9.33
N THR A 13 -1.90 -9.00 8.81
CA THR A 13 -1.00 -8.52 7.75
C THR A 13 -1.62 -8.58 6.36
N TYR A 14 -1.38 -7.53 5.55
CA TYR A 14 -1.66 -7.57 4.12
C TYR A 14 -0.64 -8.47 3.42
N HIS A 15 -1.10 -9.60 2.88
CA HIS A 15 -0.27 -10.42 2.00
C HIS A 15 0.00 -9.70 0.67
N GLY A 16 1.21 -9.87 0.14
CA GLY A 16 1.62 -9.31 -1.14
C GLY A 16 2.94 -9.91 -1.61
N ARG A 17 3.22 -9.78 -2.91
CA ARG A 17 4.34 -10.44 -3.58
C ARG A 17 5.43 -9.45 -4.01
N LEU A 18 6.64 -9.62 -3.51
CA LEU A 18 7.82 -8.93 -4.05
C LEU A 18 8.40 -9.75 -5.23
N ILE A 19 8.51 -9.12 -6.40
CA ILE A 19 9.21 -9.69 -7.56
C ILE A 19 10.54 -8.96 -7.70
N LEU A 20 11.64 -9.68 -7.47
CA LEU A 20 13.01 -9.15 -7.52
C LEU A 20 13.71 -9.64 -8.79
N LEU A 21 14.48 -8.75 -9.44
CA LEU A 21 15.03 -8.98 -10.78
C LEU A 21 16.52 -8.61 -10.81
N ASN A 22 17.32 -9.47 -11.44
CA ASN A 22 18.77 -9.35 -11.42
C ASN A 22 19.33 -8.34 -12.44
N THR A 23 18.50 -7.83 -13.37
CA THR A 23 18.92 -6.84 -14.39
C THR A 23 17.89 -5.71 -14.55
N LEU A 24 18.39 -4.51 -14.86
CA LEU A 24 17.57 -3.35 -15.18
C LEU A 24 16.78 -3.53 -16.49
N GLU A 25 17.27 -4.40 -17.39
CA GLU A 25 16.62 -4.73 -18.66
C GLU A 25 15.37 -5.58 -18.45
N ASN A 26 15.46 -6.63 -17.62
CA ASN A 26 14.30 -7.44 -17.23
C ASN A 26 13.23 -6.58 -16.53
N PHE A 27 13.66 -5.65 -15.66
CA PHE A 27 12.75 -4.70 -15.01
C PHE A 27 12.06 -3.73 -16.00
N LYS A 28 12.79 -3.24 -17.00
CA LYS A 28 12.22 -2.35 -18.03
C LYS A 28 11.27 -3.10 -18.99
N GLY A 29 11.58 -4.35 -19.32
CA GLY A 29 10.85 -5.18 -20.29
C GLY A 29 9.61 -5.90 -19.75
N MET A 30 9.38 -5.92 -18.43
CA MET A 30 8.23 -6.59 -17.84
C MET A 30 6.89 -5.92 -18.21
N ASP A 31 5.91 -6.73 -18.63
CA ASP A 31 4.54 -6.28 -18.87
C ASP A 31 3.83 -5.96 -17.55
N ARG A 32 3.83 -4.67 -17.24
CA ARG A 32 3.18 -4.07 -16.07
C ARG A 32 1.66 -4.23 -16.07
N LYS A 33 1.03 -4.51 -17.22
CA LYS A 33 -0.41 -4.75 -17.30
C LYS A 33 -0.73 -6.20 -16.94
N ALA A 34 0.02 -7.16 -17.50
CA ALA A 34 -0.13 -8.59 -17.19
C ALA A 34 0.00 -8.86 -15.68
N LEU A 35 0.96 -8.24 -14.99
CA LEU A 35 1.13 -8.36 -13.53
C LEU A 35 -0.10 -7.91 -12.74
N LEU A 36 -0.73 -6.81 -13.13
CA LEU A 36 -1.95 -6.33 -12.47
C LEU A 36 -3.18 -7.21 -12.78
N SER A 37 -3.12 -8.04 -13.82
CA SER A 37 -4.16 -9.04 -14.09
C SER A 37 -3.92 -10.31 -13.27
N ASP A 38 -2.69 -10.83 -13.23
CA ASP A 38 -2.31 -11.99 -12.39
C ASP A 38 -2.64 -11.75 -10.90
N GLU A 39 -2.33 -10.58 -10.34
CA GLU A 39 -2.58 -10.31 -8.92
C GLU A 39 -4.05 -9.97 -8.62
N ALA A 40 -4.82 -9.48 -9.60
CA ALA A 40 -6.25 -9.18 -9.41
C ALA A 40 -7.10 -10.43 -9.19
N GLU A 41 -6.62 -11.61 -9.60
CA GLU A 41 -7.31 -12.90 -9.44
C GLU A 41 -7.16 -13.51 -8.03
N LYS A 42 -6.36 -12.91 -7.12
CA LYS A 42 -5.89 -13.58 -5.87
C LYS A 42 -6.32 -12.94 -4.54
N VAL A 43 -7.30 -12.04 -4.52
CA VAL A 43 -7.53 -11.16 -3.35
C VAL A 43 -8.40 -11.78 -2.22
N SER A 44 -7.84 -11.79 -1.00
CA SER A 44 -8.47 -12.15 0.29
C SER A 44 -7.76 -11.37 1.45
N PRO A 45 -8.33 -11.21 2.67
CA PRO A 45 -8.70 -9.83 3.06
C PRO A 45 -8.50 -9.38 4.57
N PHE A 46 -7.96 -8.17 4.92
CA PHE A 46 -7.82 -7.53 6.30
C PHE A 46 -8.12 -5.96 6.35
N VAL A 47 -8.37 -5.06 7.36
CA VAL A 47 -8.57 -4.80 8.87
C VAL A 47 -9.09 -3.29 9.08
N GLU A 48 -9.98 -2.69 9.94
CA GLU A 48 -10.92 -2.94 11.10
C GLU A 48 -11.76 -1.66 11.60
N ASP A 49 -13.07 -1.69 12.06
CA ASP A 49 -13.74 -0.77 13.10
C ASP A 49 -15.27 -0.99 13.52
N GLY A 50 -15.75 -0.65 14.75
CA GLY A 50 -17.18 -0.60 15.23
C GLY A 50 -17.88 -1.82 15.92
N ARG A 51 -19.08 -2.20 15.45
CA ARG A 51 -19.65 -3.58 15.61
C ARG A 51 -19.11 -4.49 14.50
N LEU A 52 -18.85 -3.86 13.37
CA LEU A 52 -18.10 -4.36 12.22
C LEU A 52 -16.64 -4.65 12.65
N MET A 53 -16.06 -3.91 13.62
CA MET A 53 -14.81 -4.21 14.35
C MET A 53 -14.89 -5.65 14.77
N ARG A 54 -15.92 -6.01 15.55
CA ARG A 54 -15.91 -7.23 16.31
C ARG A 54 -16.04 -8.45 15.40
N TYR A 55 -16.99 -8.41 14.47
CA TYR A 55 -17.12 -9.47 13.48
C TYR A 55 -15.87 -9.59 12.61
N PHE A 56 -15.29 -8.46 12.18
CA PHE A 56 -14.00 -8.48 11.53
C PHE A 56 -12.94 -9.09 12.45
N ASN A 57 -12.79 -8.66 13.70
CA ASN A 57 -11.64 -8.97 14.56
C ASN A 57 -11.65 -10.45 14.96
N GLU A 58 -12.84 -11.05 15.05
CA GLU A 58 -13.08 -12.49 15.23
C GLU A 58 -12.83 -13.32 13.94
N THR A 59 -13.13 -12.81 12.74
CA THR A 59 -13.04 -13.57 11.46
C THR A 59 -11.86 -13.21 10.54
N LYS A 60 -11.24 -12.07 10.85
CA LYS A 60 -10.24 -11.29 10.10
C LYS A 60 -10.57 -10.93 8.64
N ALA A 61 -11.81 -11.00 8.16
CA ALA A 61 -12.15 -10.81 6.74
C ALA A 61 -12.45 -9.35 6.31
N PHE A 62 -11.67 -8.75 5.39
CA PHE A 62 -11.91 -7.37 4.87
C PHE A 62 -13.23 -7.14 4.16
N ALA A 63 -13.90 -8.18 3.67
CA ALA A 63 -15.19 -8.03 3.01
C ALA A 63 -16.16 -9.10 3.53
N PHE A 64 -17.33 -8.65 3.94
CA PHE A 64 -18.39 -9.47 4.50
C PHE A 64 -19.73 -8.78 4.30
N LEU A 65 -20.81 -9.41 4.79
CA LEU A 65 -22.17 -8.94 4.57
C LEU A 65 -22.79 -8.50 5.89
N LEU A 66 -23.52 -7.39 5.86
CA LEU A 66 -24.43 -6.96 6.90
C LEU A 66 -25.86 -7.17 6.37
N ASP A 67 -26.60 -8.10 6.98
CA ASP A 67 -27.99 -8.36 6.58
C ASP A 67 -28.97 -7.29 7.11
N SER A 68 -30.22 -7.33 6.65
CA SER A 68 -31.29 -6.42 7.07
C SER A 68 -31.69 -6.54 8.56
N SER A 69 -31.25 -7.59 9.27
CA SER A 69 -31.36 -7.69 10.74
C SER A 69 -30.18 -7.03 11.49
N GLY A 70 -29.19 -6.53 10.76
CA GLY A 70 -27.97 -5.96 11.32
C GLY A 70 -26.98 -7.01 11.82
N LYS A 71 -27.11 -8.28 11.39
CA LYS A 71 -26.15 -9.35 11.69
C LYS A 71 -25.09 -9.41 10.58
N CYS A 72 -23.87 -9.69 11.01
CA CYS A 72 -22.73 -9.85 10.10
C CYS A 72 -22.62 -11.34 9.69
N VAL A 73 -22.45 -11.62 8.40
CA VAL A 73 -22.31 -12.97 7.84
C VAL A 73 -21.21 -13.01 6.74
N PRO A 74 -20.61 -14.18 6.46
CA PRO A 74 -19.49 -14.27 5.52
C PRO A 74 -19.85 -13.85 4.09
N LEU A 75 -18.86 -13.38 3.31
CA LEU A 75 -19.08 -12.96 1.92
C LEU A 75 -19.65 -14.07 1.02
N HIS A 76 -19.32 -15.35 1.29
CA HIS A 76 -19.88 -16.48 0.54
C HIS A 76 -21.41 -16.60 0.67
N SER A 77 -22.00 -16.09 1.77
CA SER A 77 -23.45 -16.08 1.96
C SER A 77 -24.19 -15.17 0.97
N LEU A 78 -23.47 -14.36 0.17
CA LEU A 78 -24.07 -13.55 -0.91
C LEU A 78 -24.82 -14.44 -1.91
N GLN A 79 -24.38 -15.69 -2.10
CA GLN A 79 -25.00 -16.63 -3.02
C GLN A 79 -26.50 -16.87 -2.73
N SER A 80 -26.91 -16.92 -1.46
CA SER A 80 -28.32 -17.14 -1.09
C SER A 80 -29.19 -15.86 -1.04
N VAL A 81 -28.58 -14.66 -1.09
CA VAL A 81 -29.35 -13.40 -1.08
C VAL A 81 -30.03 -13.17 -2.43
N THR A 82 -31.34 -12.95 -2.43
CA THR A 82 -32.14 -12.75 -3.66
C THR A 82 -32.23 -11.28 -4.09
N ASP A 83 -32.43 -10.37 -3.14
CA ASP A 83 -32.66 -8.94 -3.34
C ASP A 83 -31.52 -8.11 -2.73
N PRO A 84 -30.89 -7.16 -3.47
CA PRO A 84 -29.83 -6.29 -2.94
C PRO A 84 -30.28 -5.42 -1.76
N SER A 85 -31.59 -5.21 -1.56
CA SER A 85 -32.15 -4.46 -0.44
C SER A 85 -31.97 -5.16 0.92
N ASN A 86 -31.79 -6.48 0.92
CA ASN A 86 -31.66 -7.28 2.14
C ASN A 86 -30.22 -7.37 2.67
N VAL A 87 -29.24 -6.74 2.01
CA VAL A 87 -27.83 -6.85 2.39
C VAL A 87 -27.03 -5.59 2.05
N LYS A 88 -26.01 -5.31 2.85
CA LYS A 88 -24.94 -4.35 2.53
C LYS A 88 -23.60 -5.08 2.51
N VAL A 89 -22.79 -4.84 1.49
CA VAL A 89 -21.43 -5.37 1.39
C VAL A 89 -20.52 -4.46 2.21
N VAL A 90 -20.17 -4.89 3.41
CA VAL A 90 -19.21 -4.17 4.26
C VAL A 90 -17.82 -4.51 3.78
N PHE A 91 -16.97 -3.49 3.62
CA PHE A 91 -15.57 -3.69 3.31
C PHE A 91 -14.65 -2.71 4.03
N VAL A 92 -13.46 -3.19 4.42
CA VAL A 92 -12.38 -2.33 4.91
C VAL A 92 -11.86 -1.48 3.78
N ASP A 93 -11.80 -0.18 4.01
CA ASP A 93 -11.28 0.78 3.04
C ASP A 93 -9.93 1.36 3.49
N PRO A 94 -8.81 1.00 2.82
CA PRO A 94 -7.50 1.56 3.09
C PRO A 94 -7.33 3.02 2.58
N SER A 95 -8.38 3.64 2.03
CA SER A 95 -8.36 5.03 1.58
C SER A 95 -8.20 6.03 2.73
N PRO A 96 -7.13 6.84 2.77
CA PRO A 96 -6.99 7.93 3.73
C PRO A 96 -7.85 9.16 3.37
N VAL A 97 -8.55 9.13 2.21
CA VAL A 97 -9.41 10.23 1.76
C VAL A 97 -10.80 10.01 2.33
N ALA A 98 -11.27 10.92 3.20
CA ALA A 98 -12.52 10.75 3.94
C ALA A 98 -13.71 10.44 3.02
N ASP A 99 -13.98 11.23 1.99
CA ASP A 99 -15.21 11.13 1.20
C ASP A 99 -15.13 10.21 -0.03
N CYS A 100 -13.94 9.70 -0.35
CA CYS A 100 -13.74 8.77 -1.46
C CYS A 100 -13.46 7.35 -0.97
N ALA A 101 -14.21 6.39 -1.52
CA ALA A 101 -13.92 4.98 -1.36
C ALA A 101 -12.62 4.60 -2.08
N GLY A 102 -11.81 3.73 -1.48
CA GLY A 102 -10.59 3.22 -2.06
C GLY A 102 -10.78 2.29 -3.24
N TRP A 103 -9.69 2.04 -3.96
CA TRP A 103 -9.63 1.15 -5.13
C TRP A 103 -10.25 -0.25 -4.93
N PRO A 104 -10.13 -0.93 -3.77
CA PRO A 104 -10.69 -2.28 -3.59
C PRO A 104 -12.20 -2.39 -3.77
N LEU A 105 -12.96 -1.29 -3.57
CA LEU A 105 -14.40 -1.23 -3.87
C LEU A 105 -14.71 -1.63 -5.32
N ARG A 106 -13.84 -1.31 -6.28
CA ARG A 106 -14.05 -1.65 -7.70
C ARG A 106 -14.09 -3.16 -7.91
N ASN A 107 -13.24 -3.90 -7.20
CA ASN A 107 -13.18 -5.36 -7.27
C ASN A 107 -14.44 -5.97 -6.65
N LEU A 108 -14.94 -5.38 -5.55
CA LEU A 108 -16.18 -5.82 -4.90
C LEU A 108 -17.43 -5.53 -5.75
N VAL A 109 -17.52 -4.35 -6.40
CA VAL A 109 -18.60 -4.04 -7.35
C VAL A 109 -18.58 -5.02 -8.52
N ALA A 110 -17.40 -5.32 -9.09
CA ALA A 110 -17.26 -6.29 -10.16
C ALA A 110 -17.64 -7.72 -9.71
N ALA A 111 -17.22 -8.15 -8.52
CA ALA A 111 -17.55 -9.47 -7.96
C ALA A 111 -19.05 -9.63 -7.65
N VAL A 112 -19.71 -8.59 -7.11
CA VAL A 112 -21.16 -8.59 -6.87
C VAL A 112 -21.92 -8.63 -8.20
N ALA A 113 -21.55 -7.82 -9.18
CA ALA A 113 -22.17 -7.83 -10.51
C ALA A 113 -21.95 -9.18 -11.23
N TYR A 114 -20.81 -9.85 -11.00
CA TYR A 114 -20.52 -11.19 -11.51
C TYR A 114 -21.41 -12.26 -10.87
N LEU A 115 -21.48 -12.30 -9.54
CA LEU A 115 -22.22 -13.30 -8.78
C LEU A 115 -23.74 -13.08 -8.80
N LYS A 116 -24.20 -11.86 -9.10
CA LYS A 116 -25.62 -11.47 -9.13
C LYS A 116 -25.95 -10.72 -10.42
N THR A 117 -25.94 -11.47 -11.52
CA THR A 117 -26.25 -10.97 -12.87
C THR A 117 -27.64 -10.34 -13.02
N SER A 118 -28.58 -10.61 -12.11
CA SER A 118 -29.91 -9.98 -12.05
C SER A 118 -29.93 -8.65 -11.27
N TRP A 119 -28.89 -8.31 -10.52
CA TRP A 119 -28.81 -7.08 -9.74
C TRP A 119 -28.28 -5.94 -10.61
N THR A 120 -28.89 -4.76 -10.46
CA THR A 120 -28.47 -3.50 -11.11
C THR A 120 -27.92 -2.48 -10.10
N TRP A 121 -27.88 -2.83 -8.81
CA TRP A 121 -27.29 -2.02 -7.75
C TRP A 121 -26.98 -2.86 -6.51
N CYS A 122 -26.13 -2.32 -5.62
CA CYS A 122 -25.97 -2.79 -4.23
C CYS A 122 -25.45 -1.64 -3.34
N SER A 123 -25.63 -1.76 -2.02
CA SER A 123 -25.04 -0.87 -1.03
C SER A 123 -23.72 -1.43 -0.52
N PHE A 124 -22.65 -0.63 -0.59
CA PHE A 124 -21.33 -0.96 -0.05
C PHE A 124 -21.01 -0.05 1.13
N VAL A 125 -20.54 -0.60 2.25
CA VAL A 125 -20.16 0.20 3.44
C VAL A 125 -18.64 0.16 3.58
N ALA A 126 -18.00 1.30 3.33
CA ALA A 126 -16.59 1.49 3.58
C ALA A 126 -16.35 1.65 5.09
N LEU A 127 -15.44 0.83 5.61
CA LEU A 127 -15.02 0.77 6.99
C LEU A 127 -13.60 1.33 7.09
N LYS A 128 -13.47 2.55 7.63
CA LYS A 128 -12.20 3.28 7.74
C LYS A 128 -11.75 3.36 9.20
N GLY A 129 -10.44 3.31 9.43
CA GLY A 129 -9.88 3.36 10.77
C GLY A 129 -10.22 4.68 11.50
N GLY A 130 -10.74 4.59 12.72
CA GLY A 130 -11.24 5.75 13.47
C GLY A 130 -12.76 5.90 13.43
N SER A 131 -13.49 4.79 13.29
CA SER A 131 -14.95 4.66 13.28
C SER A 131 -15.71 5.38 12.16
N ASP A 132 -15.02 5.91 11.14
CA ASP A 132 -15.68 6.50 9.96
C ASP A 132 -16.30 5.40 9.09
N LEU A 133 -17.61 5.52 8.86
CA LEU A 133 -18.46 4.57 8.17
C LEU A 133 -19.22 5.28 7.06
N LYS A 134 -18.93 4.94 5.80
CA LYS A 134 -19.57 5.59 4.65
C LYS A 134 -20.21 4.57 3.71
N GLU A 135 -21.51 4.74 3.51
CA GLU A 135 -22.29 3.92 2.59
C GLU A 135 -22.32 4.51 1.18
N TYR A 136 -21.90 3.71 0.22
CA TYR A 136 -21.90 3.99 -1.20
C TYR A 136 -22.95 3.09 -1.86
N LYS A 137 -24.12 3.65 -2.21
CA LYS A 137 -25.12 2.95 -3.01
C LYS A 137 -24.75 3.10 -4.49
N ILE A 138 -24.35 1.99 -5.11
CA ILE A 138 -23.77 1.98 -6.47
C ILE A 138 -24.71 1.20 -7.39
N SER A 139 -25.03 1.79 -8.54
CA SER A 139 -25.77 1.14 -9.62
C SER A 139 -24.91 0.91 -10.85
N TRP A 140 -25.26 -0.10 -11.64
CA TRP A 140 -24.60 -0.49 -12.88
C TRP A 140 -25.63 -1.00 -13.88
N LYS A 141 -25.26 -0.98 -15.17
CA LYS A 141 -26.07 -1.62 -16.21
C LYS A 141 -25.80 -3.12 -16.19
N GLN A 142 -26.85 -3.92 -16.30
CA GLN A 142 -26.72 -5.34 -16.61
C GLN A 142 -25.94 -5.47 -17.92
N THR A 143 -24.81 -6.18 -17.88
CA THR A 143 -23.82 -6.24 -18.96
C THR A 143 -23.32 -7.67 -19.06
N GLU A 144 -23.17 -8.22 -20.28
CA GLU A 144 -22.60 -9.55 -20.46
C GLU A 144 -21.14 -9.58 -20.00
N ILE A 145 -20.80 -10.51 -19.12
CA ILE A 145 -19.51 -10.53 -18.41
C ILE A 145 -18.46 -11.30 -19.21
N ASN A 146 -18.38 -11.00 -20.51
CA ASN A 146 -17.55 -11.74 -21.47
C ASN A 146 -16.08 -11.31 -21.45
N ARG A 147 -15.68 -10.43 -20.51
CA ARG A 147 -14.32 -9.85 -20.39
C ARG A 147 -13.97 -9.52 -18.94
N VAL A 148 -12.74 -9.82 -18.54
CA VAL A 148 -12.14 -9.35 -17.27
C VAL A 148 -12.02 -7.81 -17.30
N PRO A 149 -12.35 -7.09 -16.22
CA PRO A 149 -12.22 -5.63 -16.17
C PRO A 149 -10.76 -5.19 -16.28
N ALA A 150 -10.53 -3.99 -16.82
CA ALA A 150 -9.17 -3.48 -17.04
C ALA A 150 -8.46 -3.18 -15.70
N SER A 151 -7.46 -3.99 -15.37
CA SER A 151 -6.66 -3.83 -14.15
C SER A 151 -5.91 -2.49 -14.11
N VAL A 152 -5.99 -1.82 -12.96
CA VAL A 152 -5.32 -0.55 -12.64
C VAL A 152 -4.84 -0.59 -11.19
N GLY A 153 -3.77 0.15 -10.86
CA GLY A 153 -3.23 0.14 -9.49
C GLY A 153 -1.78 0.61 -9.33
N TRP A 154 -1.04 0.83 -10.42
CA TRP A 154 0.34 1.35 -10.34
C TRP A 154 0.40 2.69 -9.60
N GLU A 155 1.26 2.73 -8.58
CA GLU A 155 1.56 3.94 -7.83
C GLU A 155 2.05 5.06 -8.75
N ARG A 156 1.72 6.30 -8.39
CA ARG A 156 2.23 7.50 -9.05
C ARG A 156 3.37 8.07 -8.21
N ASN A 157 4.45 8.47 -8.87
CA ASN A 157 5.53 9.19 -8.20
C ASN A 157 5.05 10.57 -7.69
N HIS A 158 5.93 11.27 -6.96
CA HIS A 158 5.68 12.63 -6.45
C HIS A 158 5.30 13.70 -7.51
N GLN A 159 5.46 13.40 -8.81
CA GLN A 159 5.03 14.26 -9.93
C GLN A 159 3.69 13.80 -10.56
N GLY A 160 2.97 12.88 -9.92
CA GLY A 160 1.70 12.32 -10.44
C GLY A 160 1.85 11.35 -11.61
N LYS A 161 3.06 10.94 -11.98
CA LYS A 161 3.36 10.08 -13.14
C LYS A 161 3.48 8.61 -12.72
N MET A 162 2.90 7.70 -13.50
CA MET A 162 3.00 6.24 -13.29
C MET A 162 4.35 5.73 -13.84
N VAL A 163 5.43 6.00 -13.11
CA VAL A 163 6.81 5.62 -13.47
C VAL A 163 7.51 5.01 -12.25
N PRO A 164 8.49 4.10 -12.45
CA PRO A 164 9.30 3.55 -11.36
C PRO A 164 9.91 4.64 -10.46
N GLN A 165 9.88 4.39 -9.15
CA GLN A 165 10.61 5.19 -8.17
C GLN A 165 12.06 4.69 -8.05
N PHE A 166 13.01 5.60 -7.82
CA PHE A 166 14.42 5.29 -7.60
C PHE A 166 14.88 5.92 -6.29
N ALA A 167 15.53 5.14 -5.41
CA ALA A 167 16.03 5.60 -4.12
C ALA A 167 17.55 5.41 -4.02
N ASP A 168 18.29 6.48 -3.73
CA ASP A 168 19.73 6.43 -3.45
C ASP A 168 19.98 6.30 -1.95
N LEU A 169 20.03 5.06 -1.46
CA LEU A 169 20.27 4.77 -0.05
C LEU A 169 21.76 4.79 0.34
N ARG A 170 22.68 5.16 -0.58
CA ARG A 170 24.14 5.15 -0.27
C ARG A 170 24.49 6.02 0.94
N LYS A 171 23.79 7.14 1.17
CA LYS A 171 24.04 7.97 2.38
C LYS A 171 23.82 7.23 3.71
N GLN A 172 23.03 6.14 3.70
CA GLN A 172 22.65 5.36 4.88
C GLN A 172 23.36 4.01 4.99
N PHE A 173 23.89 3.46 3.88
CA PHE A 173 24.47 2.10 3.84
C PHE A 173 25.88 2.01 3.22
N ASP A 174 26.43 3.07 2.62
CA ASP A 174 27.81 3.09 2.11
C ASP A 174 28.78 3.31 3.29
N PRO A 175 29.63 2.33 3.66
CA PRO A 175 30.46 2.44 4.86
C PRO A 175 31.45 3.61 4.81
N LYS A 176 31.88 4.02 3.61
CA LYS A 176 32.77 5.18 3.44
C LYS A 176 32.03 6.48 3.76
N LYS A 177 30.81 6.64 3.23
CA LYS A 177 29.98 7.83 3.50
C LYS A 177 29.49 7.90 4.93
N LEU A 178 29.26 6.76 5.58
CA LEU A 178 28.95 6.71 7.01
C LEU A 178 30.16 7.14 7.86
N MET A 179 31.38 6.72 7.48
CA MET A 179 32.61 7.17 8.13
C MET A 179 32.85 8.68 7.92
N GLU A 180 32.72 9.18 6.70
CA GLU A 180 32.80 10.61 6.36
C GLU A 180 31.81 11.45 7.17
N GLN A 181 30.55 11.01 7.27
CA GLN A 181 29.52 11.66 8.10
C GLN A 181 29.86 11.62 9.59
N SER A 182 30.36 10.49 10.10
CA SER A 182 30.77 10.34 11.51
C SER A 182 31.92 11.29 11.87
N VAL A 183 32.96 11.38 11.04
CA VAL A 183 34.07 12.33 11.21
C VAL A 183 33.57 13.78 11.14
N GLY A 184 32.73 14.11 10.16
CA GLY A 184 32.14 15.45 10.03
C GLY A 184 31.27 15.85 11.24
N LEU A 185 30.50 14.91 11.78
CA LEU A 185 29.69 15.11 12.98
C LEU A 185 30.57 15.32 14.23
N ASN A 186 31.63 14.52 14.39
CA ASN A 186 32.56 14.66 15.51
C ASN A 186 33.25 16.04 15.51
N LEU A 187 33.72 16.51 14.34
CA LEU A 187 34.27 17.86 14.18
C LEU A 187 33.23 18.95 14.46
N SER A 188 31.98 18.75 14.03
CA SER A 188 30.87 19.69 14.30
C SER A 188 30.53 19.75 15.80
N LEU A 189 30.56 18.63 16.51
CA LEU A 189 30.35 18.57 17.95
C LEU A 189 31.48 19.28 18.73
N ILE A 190 32.74 19.16 18.29
CA ILE A 190 33.87 19.92 18.85
C ILE A 190 33.65 21.43 18.66
N LYS A 191 33.28 21.86 17.44
CA LYS A 191 32.93 23.26 17.15
C LYS A 191 31.82 23.75 18.08
N TRP A 192 30.68 23.08 18.13
CA TRP A 192 29.51 23.54 18.91
C TRP A 192 29.74 23.55 20.43
N ARG A 193 30.58 22.66 20.97
CA ARG A 193 30.78 22.51 22.42
C ARG A 193 31.98 23.27 22.98
N LEU A 194 33.02 23.50 22.18
CA LEU A 194 34.31 24.02 22.67
C LEU A 194 34.79 25.29 21.95
N VAL A 195 34.60 25.39 20.63
CA VAL A 195 35.13 26.51 19.83
C VAL A 195 34.12 26.92 18.74
N PRO A 196 33.07 27.71 19.09
CA PRO A 196 32.00 28.07 18.15
C PRO A 196 32.47 28.77 16.88
N ASP A 197 33.56 29.55 16.97
CA ASP A 197 34.13 30.32 15.85
C ASP A 197 34.97 29.48 14.87
N MET A 198 35.11 28.17 15.11
CA MET A 198 35.94 27.30 14.27
C MET A 198 35.37 27.18 12.84
N ASN A 199 36.12 27.67 11.85
CA ASN A 199 35.75 27.52 10.43
C ASN A 199 36.24 26.18 9.87
N LEU A 200 35.41 25.13 10.00
CA LEU A 200 35.69 23.78 9.50
C LEU A 200 35.81 23.71 7.97
N GLU A 201 35.04 24.52 7.22
CA GLU A 201 35.04 24.53 5.75
C GLU A 201 36.38 25.00 5.18
N ARG A 202 37.04 25.93 5.86
CA ARG A 202 38.41 26.36 5.51
C ARG A 202 39.40 25.21 5.64
N TYR A 203 39.26 24.33 6.64
CA TYR A 203 40.20 23.23 6.85
C TYR A 203 39.92 22.02 5.94
N THR A 204 38.67 21.71 5.61
CA THR A 204 38.34 20.61 4.68
C THR A 204 38.62 20.93 3.21
N SER A 205 38.79 22.21 2.85
CA SER A 205 39.13 22.65 1.49
C SER A 205 40.63 22.82 1.24
N LEU A 206 41.48 22.73 2.26
CA LEU A 206 42.94 22.80 2.11
C LEU A 206 43.52 21.55 1.44
N LYS A 207 44.09 21.72 0.25
CA LYS A 207 44.95 20.71 -0.38
C LYS A 207 46.36 20.82 0.20
N VAL A 208 46.78 19.81 0.96
CA VAL A 208 48.18 19.70 1.43
C VAL A 208 49.01 19.01 0.35
N GLY A 209 50.07 19.68 -0.10
CA GLY A 209 51.08 19.08 -0.97
C GLY A 209 52.03 18.21 -0.16
N ALA A 210 52.16 16.93 -0.53
CA ALA A 210 53.08 16.00 0.12
C ALA A 210 54.45 16.02 -0.58
N GLU A 211 55.27 17.02 -0.26
CA GLU A 211 56.68 17.03 -0.68
C GLU A 211 57.49 16.02 0.14
N PHE A 212 57.53 14.78 -0.34
CA PHE A 212 58.44 13.76 0.17
C PHE A 212 59.88 14.13 -0.22
N SER A 213 60.61 14.77 0.69
CA SER A 213 62.05 14.99 0.57
C SER A 213 62.79 13.67 0.88
N PRO A 214 63.51 13.06 -0.09
CA PRO A 214 64.31 11.88 0.17
C PRO A 214 65.65 12.27 0.81
N TYR A 215 65.95 11.66 1.96
CA TYR A 215 67.26 11.63 2.62
C TYR A 215 67.67 10.16 2.79
#